data_AF-A0A499VHQ6-F1
#
_entry.id   AF-A0A499VHQ6-F1
#
_cell.length_a   1.000
_cell.length_b   1.000
_cell.length_c   1.000
_cell.angle_alpha   90.00
_cell.angle_beta   90.00
_cell.angle_gamma   90.00
#
_symmetry.space_group_name_H-M   'P 1'
#
loop_
_entity.id
_entity.type
_entity.pdbx_description
1 polymer ?
#
loop_
_entity_poly.entity_id
_entity_poly.type
_entity_poly.pdbx_seq_one_letter_code
_entity_poly.pdbx_strand_id
1 'polypeptide(L)'
;MRMVTTLSVVVLASAGIGHAVVTSLDADIARVDPFKDMKNRPAAGTGMNVLLVGTDGRDKISAAERRKYRLGGAPCHCTDTIMIVHISEDRERASIVSLPRDSYAEMPTHTDGITGRRSRPQPIKLNAAYAQGARI
;
A
#
# COMPACT_ATOMS: atom_id res chain seq x y z
N MET A 1 29.87 38.35 7.23
CA MET A 1 28.72 38.10 8.12
C MET A 1 27.40 37.99 7.35
N ARG A 2 26.98 39.01 6.56
CA ARG A 2 25.69 39.00 5.82
C ARG A 2 25.48 37.81 4.87
N MET A 3 26.48 37.43 4.06
CA MET A 3 26.37 36.29 3.14
C MET A 3 26.11 34.96 3.85
N VAL A 4 26.76 34.74 5.00
CA VAL A 4 26.59 33.50 5.80
C VAL A 4 25.18 33.44 6.36
N THR A 5 24.66 34.57 6.89
CA THR A 5 23.29 34.65 7.39
C THR A 5 22.27 34.39 6.28
N THR A 6 22.43 34.99 5.10
CA THR A 6 21.53 34.75 3.96
C THR A 6 21.55 33.29 3.52
N LEU A 7 22.73 32.68 3.43
CA LEU A 7 22.86 31.27 3.06
C LEU A 7 22.20 30.35 4.09
N SER A 8 22.43 30.59 5.38
CA SER A 8 21.79 29.81 6.46
C SER A 8 20.26 29.93 6.43
N VAL A 9 19.72 31.13 6.19
CA VAL A 9 18.26 31.33 6.08
C VAL A 9 17.70 30.57 4.88
N VAL A 10 18.38 30.60 3.73
CA VAL A 10 17.94 29.85 2.53
C VAL A 10 17.93 28.35 2.78
N VAL A 11 18.97 27.82 3.42
CA VAL A 11 19.06 26.38 3.75
C VAL A 11 17.98 25.97 4.76
N LEU A 12 17.73 26.77 5.79
CA LEU A 12 16.70 26.48 6.78
C LEU A 12 15.29 26.58 6.18
N ALA A 13 15.05 27.57 5.33
CA ALA A 13 13.77 27.72 4.64
C ALA A 13 13.50 26.55 3.69
N SER A 14 14.49 26.14 2.88
CA SER A 14 14.33 25.00 1.98
C SER A 14 14.15 23.67 2.73
N ALA A 15 14.91 23.44 3.80
CA ALA A 15 14.74 22.27 4.66
C ALA A 15 13.37 22.26 5.35
N GLY A 16 12.90 23.40 5.86
CA GLY A 16 11.60 23.54 6.49
C GLY A 16 10.44 23.28 5.52
N ILE A 17 10.51 23.83 4.31
CA ILE A 17 9.52 23.56 3.24
C ILE A 17 9.54 22.08 2.87
N GLY A 18 10.73 21.50 2.67
CA GLY A 18 10.86 20.07 2.36
C GLY A 18 10.25 19.18 3.45
N HIS A 19 10.52 19.49 4.72
CA HIS A 19 9.95 18.77 5.86
C HIS A 19 8.43 18.90 5.94
N ALA A 20 7.87 20.09 5.71
CA ALA A 20 6.43 20.33 5.69
C ALA A 20 5.73 19.52 4.58
N VAL A 21 6.33 19.46 3.39
CA VAL A 21 5.80 18.66 2.28
C VAL A 21 5.82 17.17 2.62
N VAL A 22 6.95 16.64 3.12
CA VAL A 22 7.06 15.21 3.49
C VAL A 22 6.08 14.82 4.59
N THR A 23 5.89 15.67 5.60
CA THR A 23 4.95 15.40 6.70
C THR A 23 3.49 15.50 6.25
N SER A 24 3.16 16.40 5.32
CA SER A 24 1.80 16.47 4.76
C SER A 24 1.41 15.18 4.02
N LEU A 25 2.36 14.55 3.33
CA LEU A 25 2.13 13.25 2.68
C LEU A 25 1.90 12.12 3.69
N ASP A 26 2.52 12.20 4.88
CA ASP A 26 2.36 11.17 5.91
C ASP A 26 1.02 11.23 6.65
N ALA A 27 0.42 12.43 6.70
CA ALA A 27 -0.88 12.67 7.34
C ALA A 27 -2.04 12.00 6.60
N ASP A 28 -1.94 11.85 5.28
CA ASP A 28 -2.97 11.23 4.44
C ASP A 28 -2.89 9.69 4.39
N ILE A 29 -1.90 9.10 5.06
CA ILE A 29 -1.69 7.64 5.08
C ILE A 29 -2.44 7.04 6.26
N ALA A 30 -3.62 6.47 5.97
CA ALA A 30 -4.36 5.64 6.91
C ALA A 30 -3.55 4.39 7.25
N ARG A 31 -3.24 4.20 8.53
CA ARG A 31 -2.51 3.04 9.04
C ARG A 31 -3.50 2.09 9.71
N VAL A 32 -3.53 0.86 9.23
CA VAL A 32 -4.25 -0.25 9.86
C VAL A 32 -3.20 -1.21 10.38
N ASP A 33 -3.42 -1.78 11.55
CA ASP A 33 -2.62 -2.91 12.04
C ASP A 33 -3.30 -4.22 11.59
N PRO A 34 -2.84 -4.83 10.48
CA PRO A 34 -3.44 -6.08 9.99
C PRO A 34 -3.11 -7.27 10.88
N PHE A 35 -2.14 -7.14 11.81
CA PHE A 35 -1.56 -8.25 12.56
C PHE A 35 -2.03 -8.33 14.01
N LYS A 36 -2.87 -7.40 14.47
CA LYS A 36 -3.30 -7.29 15.87
C LYS A 36 -3.86 -8.60 16.48
N ASP A 37 -4.46 -9.45 15.64
CA ASP A 37 -5.07 -10.73 16.07
C ASP A 37 -4.26 -11.97 15.64
N MET A 38 -3.08 -11.80 15.04
CA MET A 38 -2.24 -12.91 14.58
C MET A 38 -1.41 -13.51 15.71
N LYS A 39 -1.84 -14.68 16.20
CA LYS A 39 -1.13 -15.42 17.26
C LYS A 39 0.06 -16.25 16.76
N ASN A 40 0.20 -16.45 15.45
CA ASN A 40 1.17 -17.38 14.87
C ASN A 40 2.09 -16.70 13.85
N ARG A 41 2.61 -15.52 14.21
CA ARG A 41 3.58 -14.80 13.36
C ARG A 41 4.93 -15.52 13.43
N PRO A 42 5.56 -15.87 12.29
CA PRO A 42 6.92 -16.39 12.27
C PRO A 42 7.89 -15.44 12.99
N ALA A 43 8.97 -16.00 13.56
CA ALA A 43 10.05 -15.18 14.10
C ALA A 43 10.57 -14.20 13.03
N ALA A 44 11.01 -13.02 13.47
CA ALA A 44 11.59 -12.04 12.55
C ALA A 44 12.78 -12.68 11.81
N GLY A 45 12.69 -12.72 10.48
CA GLY A 45 13.77 -13.19 9.62
C GLY A 45 14.81 -12.10 9.35
N THR A 46 15.78 -12.40 8.50
CA THR A 46 16.75 -11.41 8.01
C THR A 46 16.09 -10.48 7.00
N GLY A 47 16.15 -9.17 7.25
CA GLY A 47 15.57 -8.15 6.38
C GLY A 47 14.06 -7.90 6.58
N MET A 48 13.50 -7.07 5.70
CA MET A 48 12.11 -6.60 5.79
C MET A 48 11.37 -6.93 4.49
N ASN A 49 10.20 -7.57 4.63
CA ASN A 49 9.29 -7.80 3.52
C ASN A 49 8.10 -6.84 3.61
N VAL A 50 7.86 -6.10 2.54
CA VAL A 50 6.74 -5.17 2.40
C VAL A 50 5.84 -5.66 1.28
N LEU A 51 4.56 -5.89 1.59
CA LEU A 51 3.54 -6.16 0.59
C LEU A 51 3.01 -4.82 0.07
N LEU A 52 3.29 -4.53 -1.20
CA LEU A 52 2.83 -3.34 -1.89
C LEU A 52 1.61 -3.68 -2.74
N VAL A 53 0.48 -3.04 -2.43
CA VAL A 53 -0.81 -3.26 -3.10
C VAL A 53 -1.32 -1.95 -3.68
N GLY A 54 -1.43 -1.88 -5.00
CA GLY A 54 -2.03 -0.77 -5.72
C GLY A 54 -3.52 -1.01 -5.93
N THR A 55 -4.35 -0.09 -5.43
CA THR A 55 -5.81 -0.19 -5.50
C THR A 55 -6.35 0.94 -6.38
N ASP A 56 -7.19 0.62 -7.36
CA ASP A 56 -7.85 1.65 -8.21
C ASP A 56 -9.06 2.25 -7.48
N GLY A 57 -8.81 2.91 -6.34
CA GLY A 57 -9.84 3.61 -5.57
C GLY A 57 -10.21 4.93 -6.24
N ARG A 58 -11.05 4.91 -7.27
CA ARG A 58 -11.58 6.13 -7.95
C ARG A 58 -12.64 6.88 -7.15
N ASP A 59 -12.85 6.49 -5.91
CA ASP A 59 -13.97 6.93 -5.06
C ASP A 59 -13.81 8.38 -4.59
N LYS A 60 -12.58 8.89 -4.53
CA LYS A 60 -12.25 10.25 -4.07
C LYS A 60 -12.07 11.26 -5.21
N ILE A 61 -12.24 10.86 -6.48
CA ILE A 61 -11.98 11.73 -7.63
C ILE A 61 -13.20 12.58 -7.94
N SER A 62 -13.02 13.90 -8.02
CA SER A 62 -14.11 14.84 -8.34
C SER A 62 -14.67 14.58 -9.74
N ALA A 63 -15.92 15.01 -9.99
CA ALA A 63 -16.51 14.93 -11.33
C ALA A 63 -15.71 15.72 -12.38
N ALA A 64 -15.02 16.79 -11.96
CA ALA A 64 -14.15 17.60 -12.81
C ALA A 64 -12.87 16.85 -13.20
N GLU A 65 -12.22 16.18 -12.25
CA GLU A 65 -11.03 15.36 -12.52
C GLU A 65 -11.36 14.12 -13.36
N ARG A 66 -12.51 13.48 -13.13
CA ARG A 66 -12.98 12.37 -13.99
C ARG A 66 -13.10 12.78 -15.44
N ARG A 67 -13.64 13.98 -15.71
CA ARG A 67 -13.73 14.54 -17.06
C ARG A 67 -12.35 14.92 -17.63
N LYS A 68 -11.49 15.55 -16.82
CA LYS A 68 -10.14 15.98 -17.22
C LYS A 68 -9.25 14.80 -17.61
N TYR A 69 -9.29 13.72 -16.83
CA TYR A 69 -8.47 12.52 -17.04
C TYR A 69 -9.17 11.43 -17.86
N ARG A 70 -10.37 11.71 -18.40
CA ARG A 70 -11.17 10.77 -19.21
C ARG A 70 -11.35 9.40 -18.53
N LEU A 71 -11.55 9.41 -17.22
CA LEU A 71 -11.73 8.20 -16.43
C LEU A 71 -13.17 7.71 -16.62
N GLY A 72 -13.35 6.70 -17.48
CA GLY A 72 -14.64 6.02 -17.71
C GLY A 72 -14.83 4.77 -16.84
N GLY A 73 -16.07 4.32 -16.67
CA GLY A 73 -16.42 3.09 -15.94
C GLY A 73 -16.73 3.29 -14.44
N ALA A 74 -17.36 2.29 -13.83
CA ALA A 74 -17.64 2.28 -12.40
C ALA A 74 -16.34 2.09 -11.60
N PRO A 75 -16.17 2.75 -10.44
CA PRO A 75 -15.06 2.45 -9.53
C PRO A 75 -15.14 0.97 -9.14
N CYS A 76 -14.02 0.28 -9.26
CA CYS A 76 -13.85 -1.08 -8.74
C CYS A 76 -12.75 -1.00 -7.68
N HIS A 77 -12.94 -1.62 -6.52
CA HIS A 77 -11.83 -1.93 -5.60
C HIS A 77 -10.96 -3.07 -6.15
N CYS A 78 -10.64 -3.00 -7.42
CA CYS A 78 -9.79 -3.93 -8.13
C CYS A 78 -8.35 -3.60 -7.73
N THR A 79 -7.62 -4.63 -7.34
CA THR A 79 -6.18 -4.52 -7.13
C THR A 79 -5.49 -4.79 -8.45
N ASP A 80 -4.89 -3.75 -9.01
CA ASP A 80 -4.26 -3.82 -10.31
C ASP A 80 -2.76 -4.14 -10.21
N THR A 81 -2.18 -4.07 -9.02
CA THR A 81 -0.76 -4.39 -8.81
C THR A 81 -0.52 -4.92 -7.40
N ILE A 82 0.06 -6.13 -7.30
CA ILE A 82 0.53 -6.72 -6.04
C ILE A 82 2.03 -7.01 -6.23
N MET A 83 2.86 -6.50 -5.33
CA MET A 83 4.30 -6.75 -5.34
C MET A 83 4.79 -7.05 -3.93
N ILE A 84 5.78 -7.92 -3.83
CA ILE A 84 6.55 -8.10 -2.60
C ILE A 84 7.88 -7.39 -2.79
N VAL A 85 8.18 -6.47 -1.87
CA VAL A 85 9.47 -5.79 -1.79
C VAL A 85 10.25 -6.37 -0.62
N HIS A 86 11.39 -6.97 -0.92
CA HIS A 86 12.35 -7.43 0.07
C HIS A 86 13.47 -6.42 0.21
N ILE A 87 13.74 -5.96 1.43
CA ILE A 87 14.86 -5.08 1.77
C ILE A 87 15.79 -5.88 2.66
N SER A 88 17.07 -5.95 2.27
CA SER A 88 18.08 -6.66 3.05
C SER A 88 18.27 -6.02 4.43
N GLU A 89 18.80 -6.81 5.38
CA GLU A 89 19.02 -6.35 6.76
C GLU A 89 19.96 -5.13 6.84
N ASP A 90 21.01 -5.12 6.01
CA ASP A 90 21.95 -4.01 5.82
C ASP A 90 21.35 -2.81 5.06
N ARG A 91 20.14 -2.95 4.50
CA ARG A 91 19.44 -1.98 3.65
C ARG A 91 20.19 -1.58 2.37
N GLU A 92 21.21 -2.33 1.97
CA GLU A 92 21.98 -2.04 0.75
C GLU A 92 21.33 -2.60 -0.51
N ARG A 93 20.40 -3.55 -0.38
CA ARG A 93 19.74 -4.21 -1.50
C ARG A 93 18.22 -4.23 -1.32
N ALA A 94 17.53 -3.96 -2.41
CA ALA A 94 16.09 -4.14 -2.53
C ALA A 94 15.79 -5.06 -3.71
N SER A 95 14.90 -6.03 -3.52
CA SER A 95 14.41 -6.92 -4.57
C SER A 95 12.90 -6.84 -4.64
N ILE A 96 12.36 -6.76 -5.86
CA ILE A 96 10.93 -6.60 -6.09
C ILE A 96 10.46 -7.80 -6.90
N VAL A 97 9.42 -8.46 -6.41
CA VAL A 97 8.76 -9.57 -7.09
C VAL A 97 7.32 -9.18 -7.34
N SER A 98 6.94 -9.08 -8.61
CA SER A 98 5.55 -8.83 -9.00
C SER A 98 4.73 -10.11 -8.91
N LEU A 99 3.55 -10.03 -8.30
CA LEU A 99 2.56 -11.09 -8.25
C LEU A 99 1.46 -10.80 -9.28
N PRO A 100 1.34 -11.61 -10.35
CA PRO A 100 0.31 -11.41 -11.37
C PRO A 100 -1.10 -11.52 -10.77
N ARG A 101 -2.00 -10.62 -11.16
CA ARG A 101 -3.37 -10.52 -10.62
C ARG A 101 -4.20 -11.81 -10.77
N ASP A 102 -3.94 -12.56 -11.85
CA ASP A 102 -4.67 -13.76 -12.25
C ASP A 102 -3.97 -15.05 -11.79
N SER A 103 -2.88 -14.92 -11.01
CA SER A 103 -2.27 -16.07 -10.35
C SER A 103 -3.24 -16.69 -9.35
N TYR A 104 -3.31 -18.01 -9.35
CA TYR A 104 -4.09 -18.77 -8.38
C TYR A 104 -3.30 -18.99 -7.10
N ALA A 105 -3.94 -18.74 -5.98
CA ALA A 105 -3.47 -19.10 -4.65
C ALA A 105 -4.58 -19.83 -3.89
N GLU A 106 -4.19 -20.70 -2.97
CA GLU A 106 -5.15 -21.33 -2.08
C GLU A 106 -5.60 -20.32 -1.02
N MET A 107 -6.89 -20.01 -1.02
CA MET A 107 -7.48 -19.17 0.01
C MET A 107 -7.76 -20.03 1.25
N PRO A 108 -7.24 -19.68 2.44
CA PRO A 108 -7.55 -20.41 3.66
C PRO A 108 -9.01 -20.17 4.07
N THR A 109 -9.48 -20.99 5.01
CA THR A 109 -10.80 -20.77 5.62
C THR A 109 -10.85 -19.39 6.26
N HIS A 110 -11.73 -18.53 5.76
CA HIS A 110 -11.97 -17.20 6.33
C HIS A 110 -13.47 -16.95 6.46
N THR A 111 -13.82 -15.95 7.26
CA THR A 111 -15.18 -15.39 7.26
C THR A 111 -15.19 -14.23 6.29
N ASP A 112 -16.10 -14.25 5.32
CA ASP A 112 -16.31 -13.14 4.37
C ASP A 112 -16.76 -11.90 5.15
N GLY A 113 -16.03 -10.78 4.99
CA GLY A 113 -16.30 -9.53 5.69
C GLY A 113 -17.59 -8.83 5.26
N ILE A 114 -18.13 -9.17 4.09
CA ILE A 114 -19.36 -8.61 3.54
C ILE A 114 -20.55 -9.51 3.88
N THR A 115 -20.43 -10.83 3.65
CA THR A 115 -21.56 -11.75 3.81
C THR A 115 -21.61 -12.45 5.18
N GLY A 116 -20.54 -12.37 5.97
CA GLY A 116 -20.42 -13.07 7.26
C GLY A 116 -20.36 -14.60 7.15
N ARG A 117 -20.31 -15.15 5.93
CA ARG A 117 -20.26 -16.60 5.69
C ARG A 117 -18.83 -17.12 5.82
N ARG A 118 -18.68 -18.31 6.41
CA ARG A 118 -17.41 -19.03 6.37
C ARG A 118 -17.18 -19.63 4.99
N SER A 119 -16.11 -19.19 4.33
CA SER A 119 -15.63 -19.77 3.08
C SER A 119 -14.79 -21.02 3.37
N ARG A 120 -14.90 -22.04 2.53
CA ARG A 120 -14.05 -23.24 2.58
C ARG A 120 -12.72 -22.95 1.86
N PRO A 121 -11.65 -23.73 2.13
CA PRO A 121 -10.42 -23.62 1.36
C PRO A 121 -10.71 -23.83 -0.12
N GLN A 122 -10.33 -22.87 -0.95
CA GLN A 122 -10.59 -22.92 -2.38
C GLN A 122 -9.51 -22.16 -3.16
N PRO A 123 -9.13 -22.64 -4.36
CA PRO A 123 -8.24 -21.90 -5.23
C PRO A 123 -8.95 -20.65 -5.75
N ILE A 124 -8.33 -19.49 -5.55
CA ILE A 124 -8.85 -18.21 -5.99
C ILE A 124 -7.74 -17.40 -6.67
N LYS A 125 -8.14 -16.53 -7.60
CA LYS A 125 -7.23 -15.52 -8.15
C LYS A 125 -6.89 -14.48 -7.09
N LEU A 126 -5.64 -13.99 -7.10
CA LEU A 126 -5.17 -13.01 -6.12
C LEU A 126 -6.00 -11.71 -6.11
N ASN A 127 -6.42 -11.21 -7.28
CA ASN A 127 -7.28 -10.03 -7.34
C ASN A 127 -8.65 -10.22 -6.67
N ALA A 128 -9.21 -11.43 -6.75
CA ALA A 128 -10.48 -11.78 -6.14
C ALA A 128 -10.34 -12.00 -4.63
N ALA A 129 -9.20 -12.50 -4.15
CA ALA A 129 -8.91 -12.57 -2.72
C ALA A 129 -8.95 -11.17 -2.07
N TYR A 130 -8.30 -10.18 -2.70
CA TYR A 130 -8.36 -8.79 -2.22
C TYR A 130 -9.79 -8.24 -2.20
N ALA A 131 -10.56 -8.46 -3.28
CA ALA A 131 -11.94 -7.98 -3.38
C ALA A 131 -12.88 -8.57 -2.30
N GLN A 132 -12.59 -9.78 -1.81
CA GLN A 132 -13.35 -10.44 -0.74
C GLN A 132 -12.93 -10.01 0.67
N GLY A 133 -12.03 -9.01 0.78
CA GLY A 133 -11.52 -8.54 2.06
C GLY A 133 -10.61 -9.57 2.75
N ALA A 134 -9.97 -10.44 1.97
CA ALA A 134 -8.95 -11.32 2.51
C ALA A 134 -7.85 -10.46 3.15
N ARG A 135 -7.65 -10.64 4.44
CA ARG A 135 -6.48 -10.13 5.15
C ARG A 135 -5.33 -11.07 4.77
N ILE A 136 -4.47 -10.61 3.87
CA ILE A 136 -3.21 -11.28 3.51
C ILE A 136 -2.18 -11.03 4.61
#